data_AF-A0A8B8IK56-F1
#
_entry.id   AF-A0A8B8IK56-F1
#
_cell.length_a   1.000
_cell.length_b   1.000
_cell.length_c   1.000
_cell.angle_alpha   90.00
_cell.angle_beta   90.00
_cell.angle_gamma   90.00
#
_symmetry.space_group_name_H-M   'P 1'
#
loop_
_entity.id
_entity.type
_entity.pdbx_description
1 polymer ?
#
loop_
_entity_poly.entity_id
_entity_poly.type
_entity_poly.pdbx_seq_one_letter_code
_entity_poly.pdbx_strand_id
1 'polypeptide(L)'
;MTPYFKLFFILYFASALTSGEIDKTKPCYGHQANFDMQKVLGTWYVVALIPNRGFPKLRRISCYKMDVSETDEAGLRWLISRKVDTPSQELIQKIKGTIVRQRYHSEKPFDIWSRAITGINGCFRQLFSLETNKTSLADAENLVTYMQLHIMDTNDGAGPYLVQIMWGKLISAVIYRREEGVSMERLEPIHDFLSDLKGYQLQPLICTKLEKELEPPAFQRP
;
A
#
# COMPACT_ATOMS: atom_id res chain seq x y z
N MET A 1 44.21 -24.94 -27.64
CA MET A 1 42.99 -24.15 -27.42
C MET A 1 42.32 -24.65 -26.15
N THR A 2 42.43 -23.87 -25.09
CA THR A 2 42.10 -24.23 -23.70
C THR A 2 40.59 -24.21 -23.43
N PRO A 3 40.05 -25.17 -22.66
CA PRO A 3 38.60 -25.35 -22.45
C PRO A 3 37.94 -24.24 -21.62
N TYR A 4 38.73 -23.34 -21.04
CA TYR A 4 38.26 -22.26 -20.16
C TYR A 4 37.52 -21.13 -20.88
N PHE A 5 37.71 -20.95 -22.20
CA PHE A 5 37.05 -19.88 -22.95
C PHE A 5 35.55 -20.16 -23.21
N LYS A 6 35.13 -21.43 -23.23
CA LYS A 6 33.72 -21.80 -23.43
C LYS A 6 32.87 -21.64 -22.17
N LEU A 7 33.46 -21.77 -20.98
CA LEU A 7 32.72 -21.60 -19.71
C LEU A 7 32.36 -20.14 -19.43
N PHE A 8 33.21 -19.19 -19.84
CA PHE A 8 32.97 -17.77 -19.62
C PHE A 8 31.79 -17.22 -20.45
N PHE A 9 31.58 -17.73 -21.67
CA PHE A 9 30.45 -17.31 -22.51
C PHE A 9 29.09 -17.81 -22.00
N ILE A 10 29.04 -18.98 -21.37
CA ILE A 10 27.79 -19.52 -20.79
C ILE A 10 27.39 -18.73 -19.53
N LEU A 11 28.37 -18.34 -18.70
CA LEU A 11 28.12 -17.50 -17.52
C LEU A 11 27.69 -16.08 -17.89
N TYR A 12 28.24 -15.49 -18.96
CA TYR A 12 27.85 -14.13 -19.39
C TYR A 12 26.42 -14.07 -19.95
N PHE A 13 25.98 -15.11 -20.68
CA PHE A 13 24.59 -15.22 -21.15
C PHE A 13 23.59 -15.59 -20.05
N ALA A 14 24.01 -16.29 -19.00
CA ALA A 14 23.16 -16.59 -17.85
C ALA A 14 22.87 -15.34 -16.99
N SER A 15 23.79 -14.36 -16.95
CA SER A 15 23.56 -13.07 -16.28
C SER A 15 22.77 -12.04 -17.10
N ALA A 16 22.57 -12.28 -18.41
CA ALA A 16 21.93 -11.31 -19.31
C ALA A 16 20.40 -11.47 -19.45
N LEU A 17 19.78 -12.43 -18.75
CA LEU A 17 18.36 -12.78 -18.93
C LEU A 17 17.44 -12.52 -17.72
N THR A 18 17.90 -11.78 -16.71
CA THR A 18 17.01 -11.30 -15.64
C THR A 18 16.69 -9.81 -15.78
N SER A 19 16.43 -9.32 -16.99
CA SER A 19 15.43 -8.25 -17.12
C SER A 19 14.08 -8.94 -17.06
N GLY A 20 13.63 -9.22 -15.84
CA GLY A 20 12.31 -9.81 -15.60
C GLY A 20 11.27 -8.90 -16.24
N GLU A 21 10.73 -9.31 -17.39
CA GLU A 21 9.60 -8.64 -17.99
C GLU A 21 8.49 -8.70 -16.95
N ILE A 22 8.16 -7.55 -16.39
CA ILE A 22 7.15 -7.40 -15.35
C ILE A 22 5.85 -7.91 -15.95
N ASP A 23 5.41 -9.10 -15.54
CA ASP A 23 4.15 -9.69 -15.97
C ASP A 23 3.00 -8.82 -15.45
N LYS A 24 2.54 -7.90 -16.30
CA LYS A 24 1.48 -6.94 -16.02
C LYS A 24 0.12 -7.60 -15.76
N THR A 25 0.01 -8.91 -15.95
CA THR A 25 -1.21 -9.67 -15.67
C THR A 25 -1.33 -10.09 -14.20
N LYS A 26 -0.24 -10.03 -13.41
CA LYS A 26 -0.25 -10.41 -11.99
C LYS A 26 -0.62 -9.23 -11.07
N PRO A 27 -1.30 -9.49 -9.93
CA PRO A 27 -1.52 -8.49 -8.89
C PRO A 27 -0.20 -7.84 -8.44
N CYS A 28 -0.21 -6.53 -8.17
CA CYS A 28 0.99 -5.75 -7.85
C CYS A 28 2.13 -5.93 -8.86
N TYR A 29 1.81 -6.26 -10.12
CA TYR A 29 2.78 -6.46 -11.21
C TYR A 29 3.85 -7.52 -10.88
N GLY A 30 3.58 -8.46 -9.97
CA GLY A 30 4.55 -9.47 -9.54
C GLY A 30 5.74 -8.93 -8.74
N HIS A 31 5.78 -7.65 -8.41
CA HIS A 31 6.87 -7.03 -7.65
C HIS A 31 6.89 -7.52 -6.20
N GLN A 32 8.06 -7.83 -5.66
CA GLN A 32 8.24 -8.22 -4.26
C GLN A 32 8.66 -7.01 -3.45
N ALA A 33 7.84 -6.59 -2.48
CA ALA A 33 8.20 -5.49 -1.61
C ALA A 33 9.16 -5.94 -0.49
N ASN A 34 9.95 -4.99 0.01
CA ASN A 34 10.63 -5.13 1.29
C ASN A 34 9.59 -5.00 2.41
N PHE A 35 8.88 -6.09 2.68
CA PHE A 35 7.81 -6.12 3.68
C PHE A 35 8.14 -7.10 4.80
N ASP A 36 7.93 -6.65 6.03
CA ASP A 36 8.03 -7.43 7.25
C ASP A 36 6.84 -7.03 8.15
N MET A 37 5.95 -7.98 8.41
CA MET A 37 4.73 -7.73 9.19
C MET A 37 5.04 -7.09 10.54
N GLN A 38 6.02 -7.62 11.27
CA GLN A 38 6.32 -7.17 12.63
C GLN A 38 6.82 -5.71 12.63
N LYS A 39 7.56 -5.32 11.59
CA LYS A 39 8.02 -3.93 11.44
C LYS A 39 6.91 -2.96 11.02
N VAL A 40 5.84 -3.45 10.40
CA VAL A 40 4.69 -2.62 9.97
C VAL A 40 3.69 -2.40 11.11
N LEU A 41 3.59 -3.28 12.10
CA LEU A 41 2.61 -3.13 13.19
C LEU A 41 2.76 -1.82 13.98
N GLY A 42 1.64 -1.30 14.49
CA GLY A 42 1.58 -0.12 15.34
C GLY A 42 1.24 1.17 14.61
N THR A 43 1.58 2.30 15.22
CA THR A 43 1.19 3.63 14.76
C THR A 43 2.10 4.18 13.66
N TRP A 44 1.48 4.78 12.66
CA TRP A 44 2.09 5.50 11.55
C TRP A 44 1.37 6.82 11.32
N TYR A 45 2.08 7.82 10.83
CA TYR A 45 1.53 9.13 10.47
C TYR A 45 1.70 9.32 8.98
N VAL A 46 0.63 9.68 8.28
CA VAL A 46 0.74 10.14 6.89
C VAL A 46 1.55 11.42 6.89
N VAL A 47 2.63 11.43 6.13
CA VAL A 47 3.49 12.60 5.95
C VAL A 47 3.41 13.18 4.55
N ALA A 48 3.09 12.34 3.55
CA ALA A 48 2.96 12.77 2.16
C ALA A 48 2.12 11.80 1.32
N LEU A 49 1.74 12.27 0.14
CA LEU A 49 1.06 11.51 -0.90
C LEU A 49 1.67 11.82 -2.26
N ILE A 50 1.87 10.80 -3.08
CA ILE A 50 2.28 10.97 -4.47
C ILE A 50 1.04 10.76 -5.35
N PRO A 51 0.54 11.82 -6.00
CA PRO A 51 -0.64 11.71 -6.85
C PRO A 51 -0.30 11.01 -8.18
N ASN A 52 -1.33 10.48 -8.84
CA ASN A 52 -1.25 9.96 -10.20
C ASN A 52 -1.96 10.92 -11.18
N ARG A 53 -1.84 10.67 -12.49
CA ARG A 53 -2.57 11.44 -13.51
C ARG A 53 -4.07 11.42 -13.23
N GLY A 54 -4.71 12.59 -13.35
CA GLY A 54 -6.13 12.76 -13.07
C GLY A 54 -6.46 13.01 -11.59
N PHE A 55 -5.47 13.01 -10.69
CA PHE A 55 -5.70 13.44 -9.32
C PHE A 55 -6.19 14.90 -9.28
N PRO A 56 -7.23 15.22 -8.48
CA PRO A 56 -7.73 16.59 -8.38
C PRO A 56 -6.63 17.54 -7.95
N LYS A 57 -6.63 18.78 -8.47
CA LYS A 57 -5.67 19.84 -8.10
C LYS A 57 -5.95 20.35 -6.69
N LEU A 58 -5.72 19.50 -5.69
CA LEU A 58 -5.78 19.87 -4.29
C LEU A 58 -4.46 20.51 -3.88
N ARG A 59 -4.58 21.62 -3.15
CA ARG A 59 -3.41 22.35 -2.64
C ARG A 59 -2.87 21.77 -1.34
N ARG A 60 -3.68 20.98 -0.63
CA ARG A 60 -3.38 20.45 0.71
C ARG A 60 -3.95 19.05 0.86
N ILE A 61 -3.23 18.22 1.61
CA ILE A 61 -3.69 16.93 2.09
C ILE A 61 -3.63 16.96 3.63
N SER A 62 -4.61 16.35 4.30
CA SER A 62 -4.67 16.29 5.75
C SER A 62 -3.61 15.33 6.28
N CYS A 63 -2.84 15.73 7.29
CA CYS A 63 -2.06 14.78 8.08
C CYS A 63 -3.01 13.99 8.98
N TYR A 64 -2.88 12.67 9.00
CA TYR A 64 -3.65 11.82 9.91
C TYR A 64 -2.84 10.61 10.34
N LYS A 65 -3.30 10.01 11.44
CA LYS A 65 -2.71 8.82 12.03
C LYS A 65 -3.35 7.57 11.44
N MET A 66 -2.56 6.53 11.23
CA MET A 66 -2.98 5.19 10.87
C MET A 66 -2.39 4.19 11.86
N ASP A 67 -3.22 3.32 12.43
CA ASP A 67 -2.74 2.16 13.20
C ASP A 67 -2.85 0.90 12.35
N VAL A 68 -1.76 0.13 12.30
CA VAL A 68 -1.72 -1.16 11.62
C VAL A 68 -1.72 -2.28 12.64
N SER A 69 -2.63 -3.23 12.47
CA SER A 69 -2.70 -4.43 13.30
C SER A 69 -2.92 -5.68 12.45
N GLU A 70 -2.37 -6.81 12.89
CA GLU A 70 -2.76 -8.11 12.35
C GLU A 70 -4.16 -8.46 12.85
N THR A 71 -4.95 -9.12 12.00
CA THR A 71 -6.25 -9.68 12.36
C THR A 71 -6.28 -11.11 11.85
N ASP A 72 -6.81 -12.03 12.65
CA ASP A 72 -6.99 -13.41 12.20
C ASP A 72 -8.24 -13.56 11.32
N GLU A 73 -8.34 -14.68 10.60
CA GLU A 73 -9.50 -14.97 9.76
C GLU A 73 -10.80 -15.04 10.57
N ALA A 74 -10.74 -15.64 11.77
CA ALA A 74 -11.90 -15.84 12.63
C ALA A 74 -12.47 -14.51 13.12
N GLY A 75 -11.61 -13.59 13.56
CA GLY A 75 -11.99 -12.26 14.00
C GLY A 75 -12.63 -11.43 12.89
N LEU A 76 -12.07 -11.48 11.67
CA LEU A 76 -12.67 -10.77 10.54
C LEU A 76 -14.03 -11.38 10.14
N ARG A 77 -14.14 -12.72 10.10
CA ARG A 77 -15.42 -13.41 9.82
C ARG A 77 -16.50 -13.05 10.83
N TRP A 78 -16.15 -13.03 12.12
CA TRP A 78 -17.07 -12.63 13.18
C TRP A 78 -17.52 -11.17 13.01
N LEU A 79 -16.59 -10.26 12.73
CA LEU A 79 -16.91 -8.84 12.51
C LEU A 79 -17.88 -8.65 11.34
N ILE A 80 -17.60 -9.30 10.21
CA ILE A 80 -18.48 -9.27 9.03
C ILE A 80 -19.85 -9.81 9.39
N SER A 81 -19.94 -10.97 10.05
CA SER A 81 -21.24 -11.55 10.44
C SER A 81 -22.09 -10.65 11.35
N ARG A 82 -21.46 -9.71 12.09
CA ARG A 82 -22.16 -8.75 12.95
C ARG A 82 -22.52 -7.44 12.28
N LYS A 83 -21.77 -7.03 11.26
CA LYS A 83 -21.94 -5.74 10.58
C LYS A 83 -22.70 -5.88 9.27
N VAL A 84 -22.95 -7.10 8.85
CA VAL A 84 -23.52 -7.45 7.56
C VAL A 84 -24.65 -8.43 7.81
N ASP A 85 -25.87 -8.03 7.47
CA ASP A 85 -27.05 -8.86 7.73
C ASP A 85 -27.00 -10.21 6.98
N THR A 86 -26.42 -10.23 5.77
CA THR A 86 -26.29 -11.46 4.96
C THR A 86 -24.99 -11.47 4.14
N PRO A 87 -23.83 -11.84 4.71
CA PRO A 87 -22.58 -11.87 3.94
C PRO A 87 -22.60 -13.02 2.93
N SER A 88 -22.12 -12.78 1.70
CA SER A 88 -22.03 -13.82 0.69
C SER A 88 -21.06 -14.93 1.12
N GLN A 89 -21.36 -16.19 0.79
CA GLN A 89 -20.44 -17.30 1.06
C GLN A 89 -19.10 -17.12 0.32
N GLU A 90 -19.13 -16.46 -0.84
CA GLU A 90 -17.93 -16.11 -1.60
C GLU A 90 -17.02 -15.14 -0.82
N LEU A 91 -17.59 -14.10 -0.20
CA LEU A 91 -16.84 -13.17 0.66
C LEU A 91 -16.21 -13.92 1.84
N ILE A 92 -16.96 -14.80 2.52
CA ILE A 92 -16.44 -15.58 3.64
C ILE A 92 -15.29 -16.50 3.22
N GLN A 93 -15.39 -17.13 2.05
CA GLN A 93 -14.34 -17.99 1.50
C GLN A 93 -13.10 -17.21 1.05
N LYS A 94 -13.25 -15.94 0.64
CA LYS A 94 -12.14 -15.04 0.28
C LYS A 94 -11.31 -14.63 1.50
N ILE A 95 -11.84 -14.73 2.72
CA ILE A 95 -11.11 -14.45 3.97
C ILE A 95 -10.22 -15.64 4.30
N LYS A 96 -9.04 -15.73 3.65
CA LYS A 96 -8.00 -16.74 3.89
C LYS A 96 -6.58 -16.16 3.81
N GLY A 97 -5.73 -16.53 4.76
CA GLY A 97 -4.34 -16.09 4.87
C GLY A 97 -4.15 -14.88 5.78
N THR A 98 -2.98 -14.26 5.70
CA THR A 98 -2.62 -13.08 6.51
C THR A 98 -3.52 -11.89 6.18
N ILE A 99 -4.12 -11.29 7.21
CA ILE A 99 -5.00 -10.11 7.09
C ILE A 99 -4.39 -8.97 7.91
N VAL A 100 -4.31 -7.81 7.27
CA VAL A 100 -3.90 -6.56 7.89
C VAL A 100 -5.12 -5.67 8.03
N ARG A 101 -5.29 -5.10 9.21
CA ARG A 101 -6.20 -3.99 9.47
C ARG A 101 -5.41 -2.69 9.48
N GLN A 102 -5.91 -1.70 8.74
CA GLN A 102 -5.45 -0.32 8.77
C GLN A 102 -6.57 0.56 9.31
N ARG A 103 -6.40 1.08 10.52
CA ARG A 103 -7.33 2.01 11.15
C ARG A 103 -6.87 3.43 10.90
N TYR A 104 -7.67 4.18 10.16
CA TYR A 104 -7.40 5.58 9.85
C TYR A 104 -8.11 6.49 10.85
N HIS A 105 -7.35 7.32 11.55
CA HIS A 105 -7.83 8.29 12.53
C HIS A 105 -7.91 9.66 11.86
N SER A 106 -9.09 9.97 11.33
CA SER A 106 -9.44 11.28 10.80
C SER A 106 -10.76 11.74 11.44
N GLU A 107 -11.30 12.89 11.05
CA GLU A 107 -12.62 13.37 11.50
C GLU A 107 -13.71 12.28 11.39
N LYS A 108 -13.62 11.45 10.35
CA LYS A 108 -14.46 10.26 10.16
C LYS A 108 -13.56 9.04 10.12
N PRO A 109 -13.28 8.42 11.29
CA PRO A 109 -12.43 7.24 11.33
C PRO A 109 -13.01 6.13 10.48
N PHE A 110 -12.14 5.39 9.81
CA PHE A 110 -12.52 4.21 9.05
C PHE A 110 -11.45 3.14 9.16
N ASP A 111 -11.88 1.90 8.97
CA ASP A 111 -11.01 0.75 9.00
C ASP A 111 -11.01 0.09 7.63
N ILE A 112 -9.83 -0.27 7.14
CA ILE A 112 -9.64 -1.11 5.95
C ILE A 112 -9.04 -2.44 6.38
N TRP A 113 -9.67 -3.54 5.97
CA TRP A 113 -9.09 -4.87 6.08
C TRP A 113 -8.64 -5.34 4.72
N SER A 114 -7.40 -5.80 4.66
CA SER A 114 -6.75 -6.23 3.44
C SER A 114 -6.05 -7.56 3.63
N ARG A 115 -6.16 -8.43 2.64
CA ARG A 115 -5.61 -9.79 2.64
C ARG A 115 -4.36 -9.87 1.80
N ALA A 116 -3.35 -10.57 2.29
CA ALA A 116 -2.13 -10.84 1.54
C ALA A 116 -2.43 -11.63 0.26
N ILE A 117 -1.71 -11.30 -0.81
CA ILE A 117 -1.72 -12.07 -2.06
C ILE A 117 -0.66 -13.16 -1.97
N THR A 118 -1.09 -14.41 -2.15
CA THR A 118 -0.19 -15.57 -2.12
C THR A 118 0.94 -15.41 -3.14
N GLY A 119 2.18 -15.58 -2.67
CA GLY A 119 3.39 -15.54 -3.51
C GLY A 119 3.90 -14.14 -3.86
N ILE A 120 3.28 -13.06 -3.37
CA ILE A 120 3.73 -11.69 -3.63
C ILE A 120 3.88 -10.92 -2.31
N ASN A 121 5.13 -10.80 -1.83
CA ASN A 121 5.44 -10.17 -0.55
C ASN A 121 5.00 -8.70 -0.51
N GLY A 122 4.36 -8.33 0.58
CA GLY A 122 3.81 -7.00 0.81
C GLY A 122 2.63 -6.63 -0.09
N CYS A 123 2.16 -7.50 -0.99
CA CYS A 123 1.00 -7.22 -1.83
C CYS A 123 -0.29 -7.64 -1.11
N PHE A 124 -1.26 -6.74 -1.06
CA PHE A 124 -2.53 -6.95 -0.39
C PHE A 124 -3.70 -6.56 -1.31
N ARG A 125 -4.80 -7.28 -1.17
CA ARG A 125 -6.09 -6.90 -1.75
C ARG A 125 -7.03 -6.47 -0.64
N GLN A 126 -7.69 -5.34 -0.83
CA GLN A 126 -8.74 -4.89 0.09
C GLN A 126 -9.90 -5.88 0.10
N LEU A 127 -10.34 -6.27 1.29
CA LEU A 127 -11.49 -7.14 1.50
C LEU A 127 -12.71 -6.36 1.95
N PHE A 128 -12.51 -5.36 2.79
CA PHE A 128 -13.60 -4.72 3.51
C PHE A 128 -13.19 -3.32 3.98
N SER A 129 -14.14 -2.38 3.94
CA SER A 129 -13.98 -1.04 4.53
C SER A 129 -15.17 -0.77 5.45
N LEU A 130 -14.90 -0.30 6.66
CA LEU A 130 -15.93 0.21 7.57
C LEU A 130 -15.74 1.72 7.74
N GLU A 131 -16.59 2.49 7.07
CA GLU A 131 -16.83 3.88 7.45
C GLU A 131 -17.92 3.93 8.52
N THR A 132 -17.77 4.79 9.53
CA THR A 132 -18.78 5.00 10.56
C THR A 132 -20.16 5.25 9.92
N ASN A 133 -21.10 4.33 10.17
CA ASN A 133 -22.53 4.38 9.80
C ASN A 133 -22.92 4.18 8.32
N LYS A 134 -21.98 3.89 7.41
CA LYS A 134 -22.32 3.57 6.00
C LYS A 134 -21.41 2.47 5.46
N THR A 135 -21.70 1.23 5.82
CA THR A 135 -21.01 0.07 5.26
C THR A 135 -21.74 -0.40 4.01
N SER A 136 -21.16 -0.19 2.83
CA SER A 136 -21.63 -0.81 1.59
C SER A 136 -20.71 -1.99 1.24
N LEU A 137 -21.20 -3.21 1.43
CA LEU A 137 -20.47 -4.42 1.01
C LEU A 137 -20.37 -4.57 -0.49
N ALA A 138 -21.34 -3.99 -1.21
CA ALA A 138 -21.37 -4.02 -2.66
C ALA A 138 -20.11 -3.36 -3.26
N ASP A 139 -19.55 -2.35 -2.58
CA ASP A 139 -18.29 -1.74 -2.99
C ASP A 139 -17.10 -2.65 -2.66
N ALA A 140 -17.10 -3.28 -1.48
CA ALA A 140 -16.02 -4.17 -1.04
C ALA A 140 -15.89 -5.44 -1.91
N GLU A 141 -16.99 -6.03 -2.38
CA GLU A 141 -16.97 -7.22 -3.23
C GLU A 141 -16.47 -6.92 -4.65
N ASN A 142 -16.72 -5.70 -5.16
CA ASN A 142 -16.39 -5.27 -6.52
C ASN A 142 -15.08 -4.47 -6.63
N LEU A 143 -14.54 -3.96 -5.52
CA LEU A 143 -13.25 -3.26 -5.50
C LEU A 143 -12.10 -4.26 -5.69
N VAL A 144 -11.61 -4.34 -6.93
CA VAL A 144 -10.33 -4.99 -7.25
C VAL A 144 -9.20 -3.99 -6.98
N THR A 145 -9.04 -3.61 -5.72
CA THR A 145 -7.99 -2.68 -5.29
C THR A 145 -6.83 -3.45 -4.67
N TYR A 146 -5.71 -3.43 -5.39
CA TYR A 146 -4.45 -3.95 -4.90
C TYR A 146 -3.62 -2.80 -4.36
N MET A 147 -3.02 -3.03 -3.20
CA MET A 147 -2.02 -2.17 -2.63
C MET A 147 -0.77 -2.98 -2.32
N GLN A 148 0.36 -2.31 -2.23
CA GLN A 148 1.60 -2.92 -1.78
C GLN A 148 2.19 -2.10 -0.65
N LEU A 149 2.50 -2.76 0.46
CA LEU A 149 3.18 -2.16 1.61
C LEU A 149 4.67 -2.44 1.48
N HIS A 150 5.47 -1.39 1.43
CA HIS A 150 6.92 -1.46 1.30
C HIS A 150 7.58 -0.66 2.41
N ILE A 151 8.54 -1.25 3.10
CA ILE A 151 9.36 -0.57 4.12
C ILE A 151 10.62 -0.07 3.44
N MET A 152 10.86 1.22 3.53
CA MET A 152 12.05 1.86 2.97
C MET A 152 12.86 2.51 4.09
N ASP A 153 14.14 2.14 4.19
CA ASP A 153 15.08 2.85 5.04
C ASP A 153 15.84 3.86 4.18
N THR A 154 15.75 5.14 4.51
CA THR A 154 16.40 6.22 3.76
C THR A 154 17.74 6.63 4.36
N ASN A 155 18.23 5.91 5.38
CA ASN A 155 19.49 6.22 6.08
C ASN A 155 19.57 7.66 6.63
N ASP A 156 18.44 8.37 6.76
CA ASP A 156 18.37 9.76 7.24
C ASP A 156 18.41 9.87 8.77
N GLY A 157 18.62 8.74 9.46
CA GLY A 157 18.61 8.61 10.91
C GLY A 157 17.22 8.74 11.55
N ALA A 158 16.18 8.95 10.76
CA ALA A 158 14.84 9.30 11.23
C ALA A 158 13.85 8.12 11.16
N GLY A 159 14.38 6.92 10.97
CA GLY A 159 13.65 5.66 10.93
C GLY A 159 13.03 5.34 9.57
N PRO A 160 12.50 4.12 9.41
CA PRO A 160 11.98 3.68 8.13
C PRO A 160 10.66 4.37 7.78
N TYR A 161 10.45 4.51 6.47
CA TYR A 161 9.19 4.88 5.87
C TYR A 161 8.37 3.64 5.58
N LEU A 162 7.06 3.75 5.76
CA LEU A 162 6.11 2.83 5.17
C LEU A 162 5.55 3.50 3.91
N VAL A 163 5.71 2.84 2.77
CA VAL A 163 5.20 3.30 1.47
C VAL A 163 4.06 2.37 1.07
N GLN A 164 2.84 2.91 1.06
CA GLN A 164 1.66 2.19 0.57
C GLN A 164 1.42 2.56 -0.88
N ILE A 165 1.83 1.68 -1.77
CA ILE A 165 1.71 1.82 -3.22
C ILE A 165 0.32 1.37 -3.63
N MET A 166 -0.40 2.20 -4.37
CA MET A 166 -1.75 1.89 -4.85
C MET A 166 -1.72 1.58 -6.34
N TRP A 167 -2.28 0.44 -6.74
CA TRP A 167 -2.36 0.02 -8.13
C TRP A 167 -3.77 0.31 -8.68
N GLY A 168 -3.86 1.11 -9.75
CA GLY A 168 -5.14 1.44 -10.40
C GLY A 168 -5.95 2.57 -9.74
N LYS A 169 -5.33 3.44 -8.94
CA LYS A 169 -6.00 4.58 -8.28
C LYS A 169 -5.40 5.92 -8.74
N LEU A 170 -6.14 7.00 -8.48
CA LEU A 170 -5.70 8.39 -8.67
C LEU A 170 -4.53 8.79 -7.75
N ILE A 171 -4.25 7.97 -6.75
CA ILE A 171 -3.10 8.08 -5.86
C ILE A 171 -2.11 7.02 -6.26
N SER A 172 -0.84 7.38 -6.43
CA SER A 172 0.21 6.42 -6.72
C SER A 172 0.77 5.77 -5.47
N ALA A 173 1.03 6.59 -4.43
CA ALA A 173 1.48 6.11 -3.13
C ALA A 173 1.07 7.05 -1.99
N VAL A 174 0.89 6.47 -0.80
CA VAL A 174 0.79 7.18 0.48
C VAL A 174 2.03 6.87 1.29
N ILE A 175 2.65 7.91 1.86
CA ILE A 175 3.93 7.82 2.56
C ILE A 175 3.68 8.07 4.04
N TYR A 176 4.17 7.15 4.86
CA TYR A 176 4.03 7.22 6.31
C TYR A 176 5.37 7.18 7.02
N ARG A 177 5.42 7.79 8.20
CA ARG A 177 6.53 7.71 9.16
C ARG A 177 6.02 7.39 10.56
N ARG A 178 6.91 6.97 11.45
CA ARG A 178 6.60 6.79 12.88
C ARG A 178 6.43 8.13 13.61
N GLU A 179 6.96 9.20 13.03
CA GLU A 179 6.88 10.57 13.53
C GLU A 179 6.16 11.46 12.51
N GLU A 180 5.59 12.56 12.98
CA GLU A 180 4.93 13.52 12.12
C GLU A 180 5.93 14.40 11.36
N GLY A 181 5.55 14.79 10.15
CA GLY A 181 6.31 15.73 9.33
C GLY A 181 7.45 15.10 8.54
N VAL A 182 7.76 15.75 7.42
CA VAL A 182 8.86 15.39 6.51
C VAL A 182 9.21 16.60 5.64
N SER A 183 10.46 16.71 5.19
CA SER A 183 10.87 17.67 4.17
C SER A 183 10.81 17.04 2.78
N MET A 184 10.73 17.85 1.73
CA MET A 184 10.67 17.32 0.36
C MET A 184 11.93 16.55 -0.03
N GLU A 185 13.11 17.05 0.39
CA GLU A 185 14.42 16.42 0.14
C GLU A 185 14.47 14.98 0.67
N ARG A 186 13.86 14.72 1.83
CA ARG A 186 13.82 13.36 2.41
C ARG A 186 12.89 12.40 1.67
N LEU A 187 12.02 12.91 0.81
CA LEU A 187 11.12 12.09 -0.01
C LEU A 187 11.73 11.74 -1.39
N GLU A 188 12.86 12.33 -1.75
CA GLU A 188 13.54 12.07 -3.04
C GLU A 188 13.82 10.57 -3.25
N PRO A 189 14.39 9.81 -2.28
CA PRO A 189 14.63 8.39 -2.49
C PRO A 189 13.35 7.59 -2.76
N ILE A 190 12.24 7.97 -2.11
CA ILE A 190 10.94 7.30 -2.28
C ILE A 190 10.35 7.66 -3.65
N HIS A 191 10.51 8.90 -4.10
CA HIS A 191 10.06 9.35 -5.42
C HIS A 191 10.83 8.65 -6.54
N ASP A 192 12.15 8.52 -6.41
CA ASP A 192 13.00 7.80 -7.35
C ASP A 192 12.61 6.32 -7.42
N PHE A 193 12.49 5.66 -6.26
CA PHE A 193 12.04 4.27 -6.19
C PHE A 193 10.69 4.04 -6.90
N LEU A 194 9.72 4.93 -6.69
CA LEU A 194 8.42 4.83 -7.34
C LEU A 194 8.48 5.17 -8.84
N SER A 195 9.39 6.06 -9.23
CA SER A 195 9.64 6.39 -10.62
C SER A 195 10.23 5.21 -11.39
N ASP A 196 11.16 4.48 -10.78
CA ASP A 196 11.70 3.24 -11.32
C ASP A 196 10.64 2.14 -11.40
N LEU A 197 9.80 2.01 -10.36
CA LEU A 197 8.81 0.95 -10.28
C LEU A 197 7.60 1.17 -11.21
N LYS A 198 7.10 2.40 -11.30
CA LYS A 198 5.81 2.72 -11.95
C LYS A 198 5.94 3.69 -13.13
N GLY A 199 7.17 4.08 -13.49
CA GLY A 199 7.44 5.15 -14.44
C GLY A 199 7.19 6.52 -13.83
N TYR A 200 7.16 7.57 -14.66
CA TYR A 200 7.01 8.97 -14.22
C TYR A 200 6.00 9.18 -13.09
N GLN A 201 6.47 9.73 -11.97
CA GLN A 201 5.65 10.11 -10.83
C GLN A 201 5.51 11.64 -10.72
N LEU A 202 4.32 12.09 -10.31
CA LEU A 202 4.14 13.49 -9.93
C LEU A 202 4.92 13.81 -8.65
N GLN A 203 5.18 15.09 -8.43
CA GLN A 203 5.85 15.54 -7.20
C GLN A 203 5.02 15.17 -5.96
N PRO A 204 5.67 14.74 -4.86
CA PRO A 204 4.97 14.48 -3.61
C PRO A 204 4.25 15.72 -3.10
N LEU A 205 3.08 15.52 -2.50
CA LEU A 205 2.35 16.52 -1.74
C LEU A 205 2.57 16.21 -0.27
N ILE A 206 3.23 17.11 0.46
CA ILE A 206 3.44 16.98 1.90
C ILE A 206 2.13 17.29 2.61
N CYS A 207 1.80 16.51 3.63
CA CYS A 207 0.62 16.76 4.43
C CYS A 207 0.78 18.02 5.28
N THR A 208 -0.33 18.69 5.49
CA THR A 208 -0.39 19.84 6.40
C THR A 208 -1.35 19.51 7.52
N LYS A 209 -0.95 19.78 8.77
CA LYS A 209 -1.90 19.86 9.88
C LYS A 209 -2.85 21.00 9.55
N LEU A 210 -4.12 20.68 9.38
CA LEU A 210 -5.14 21.69 9.17
C LEU A 210 -5.65 22.11 10.54
N GLU A 211 -5.73 23.42 10.81
CA GLU A 211 -6.19 23.98 12.09
C GLU A 211 -7.66 23.60 12.42
N LYS A 212 -8.41 23.20 11.40
CA LYS A 212 -9.57 22.32 11.49
C LYS A 212 -9.27 21.15 10.56
N GLU A 213 -9.25 19.92 11.06
CA GLU A 213 -9.13 18.73 10.20
C GLU A 213 -10.17 18.89 9.06
N LEU A 214 -9.75 18.77 7.80
CA LEU A 214 -10.70 18.69 6.70
C LEU A 214 -10.90 17.21 6.41
N GLU A 215 -12.15 16.82 6.22
CA GLU A 215 -12.55 15.50 5.76
C GLU A 215 -11.53 14.95 4.74
N PRO A 216 -10.99 13.73 4.93
CA PRO A 216 -10.12 13.13 3.94
C PRO A 216 -10.86 13.10 2.59
N PRO A 217 -10.19 13.44 1.47
CA PRO A 217 -10.87 13.56 0.20
C PRO A 217 -11.61 12.27 -0.20
N ALA A 218 -12.73 12.40 -0.92
CA ALA A 218 -13.59 11.27 -1.30
C ALA A 218 -12.89 10.15 -2.09
N PHE A 219 -11.71 10.38 -2.67
CA PHE A 219 -10.93 9.36 -3.39
C PHE A 219 -9.93 8.58 -2.48
N GLN A 220 -9.79 8.99 -1.21
CA GLN A 220 -9.16 8.18 -0.15
C GLN A 220 -10.19 7.32 0.59
N ARG A 221 -11.48 7.59 0.36
CA ARG A 221 -12.60 6.72 0.70
C ARG A 221 -12.76 5.71 -0.45
N PRO A 222 -13.07 4.43 -0.17
CA PRO A 222 -13.22 3.40 -1.20
C PRO A 222 -14.14 3.82 -2.34
#